data_AF-A0A3S0FVJ1-F1
#
_entry.id   AF-A0A3S0FVJ1-F1
#
_cell.length_a   1.000
_cell.length_b   1.000
_cell.length_c   1.000
_cell.angle_alpha   90.00
_cell.angle_beta   90.00
_cell.angle_gamma   90.00
#
_symmetry.space_group_name_H-M   'P 1'
#
loop_
_entity.id
_entity.type
_entity.pdbx_description
1 polymer ?
#
loop_
_entity_poly.entity_id
_entity_poly.type
_entity_poly.pdbx_seq_one_letter_code
_entity_poly.pdbx_strand_id
1 'polypeptide(L)'
;EAAVGDWETGRSSLAEFVEEMESHFHCEEDTLFPAFEAATGMTQGPTQVMRMEHRQMRGLMAQMQQAWAERDGEAFAGAAETLLILMQQHNMKEENILYPMCDQHVMVDIGEQVGTALHCAA
;
A
#
# COMPACT_ATOMS: atom_id res chain seq x y z
N GLU A 1 2.50 29.31 -1.97
CA GLU A 1 1.23 29.39 -1.22
C GLU A 1 0.14 28.81 -2.11
N ALA A 2 -0.48 27.71 -1.69
CA ALA A 2 -1.58 27.08 -2.42
C ALA A 2 -2.87 27.87 -2.16
N ALA A 3 -3.58 28.25 -3.22
CA ALA A 3 -4.81 29.04 -3.14
C ALA A 3 -5.93 28.22 -2.47
N VAL A 4 -6.95 28.88 -1.93
CA VAL A 4 -8.06 28.22 -1.20
C VAL A 4 -8.72 27.07 -1.99
N GLY A 5 -8.71 27.12 -3.34
CA GLY A 5 -9.23 26.04 -4.20
C GLY A 5 -8.31 24.83 -4.38
N ASP A 6 -7.00 24.98 -4.15
CA ASP A 6 -6.02 23.89 -4.26
C ASP A 6 -6.17 22.91 -3.08
N TRP A 7 -6.52 23.43 -1.90
CA TRP A 7 -6.75 22.66 -0.67
C TRP A 7 -8.12 21.97 -0.58
N GLU A 8 -9.05 22.27 -1.48
CA GLU A 8 -10.30 21.51 -1.55
C GLU A 8 -10.17 20.37 -2.57
N THR A 9 -9.58 20.67 -3.73
CA THR A 9 -9.33 19.68 -4.79
C THR A 9 -8.39 18.58 -4.32
N GLY A 10 -7.25 18.92 -3.71
CA GLY A 10 -6.33 17.90 -3.22
C GLY A 10 -6.84 17.09 -2.03
N ARG A 11 -7.94 17.51 -1.38
CA ARG A 11 -8.57 16.72 -0.30
C ARG A 11 -9.26 15.49 -0.87
N SER A 12 -9.94 15.66 -2.02
CA SER A 12 -10.57 14.54 -2.73
C SER A 12 -9.50 13.56 -3.19
N SER A 13 -8.44 14.07 -3.84
CA SER A 13 -7.34 13.24 -4.32
C SER A 13 -6.60 12.53 -3.19
N LEU A 14 -6.38 13.17 -2.04
CA LEU A 14 -5.78 12.52 -0.88
C LEU A 14 -6.69 11.42 -0.31
N ALA A 15 -7.99 11.66 -0.23
CA ALA A 15 -8.94 10.67 0.28
C ALA A 15 -9.03 9.45 -0.65
N GLU A 16 -9.14 9.69 -1.97
CA GLU A 16 -9.14 8.65 -3.01
C GLU A 16 -7.85 7.81 -2.94
N PHE A 17 -6.68 8.47 -2.87
CA PHE A 17 -5.40 7.78 -2.73
C PHE A 17 -5.33 6.89 -1.48
N VAL A 18 -5.77 7.39 -0.32
CA VAL A 18 -5.76 6.59 0.92
C VAL A 18 -6.72 5.40 0.81
N GLU A 19 -7.88 5.58 0.20
CA GLU A 19 -8.84 4.50 -0.02
C GLU A 19 -8.28 3.40 -0.93
N GLU A 20 -7.63 3.78 -2.04
CA GLU A 20 -6.99 2.85 -2.96
C GLU A 20 -5.87 2.05 -2.27
N MET A 21 -5.00 2.73 -1.51
CA MET A 21 -3.91 2.08 -0.77
C MET A 21 -4.44 1.12 0.31
N GLU A 22 -5.48 1.48 1.05
CA GLU A 22 -6.10 0.58 2.03
C GLU A 22 -6.76 -0.63 1.35
N SER A 23 -7.38 -0.44 0.19
CA SER A 23 -7.92 -1.55 -0.59
C SER A 23 -6.82 -2.51 -1.05
N HIS A 24 -5.68 -1.99 -1.52
CA HIS A 24 -4.49 -2.79 -1.85
C HIS A 24 -4.03 -3.61 -0.63
N PHE A 25 -3.80 -2.94 0.51
CA PHE A 25 -3.34 -3.61 1.72
C PHE A 25 -4.32 -4.67 2.22
N HIS A 26 -5.63 -4.45 2.18
CA HIS A 26 -6.61 -5.46 2.58
C HIS A 26 -6.61 -6.66 1.64
N CYS A 27 -6.51 -6.44 0.33
CA CYS A 27 -6.41 -7.53 -0.63
C CYS A 27 -5.23 -8.44 -0.30
N GLU A 28 -4.09 -7.83 0.02
CA GLU A 28 -2.90 -8.58 0.39
C GLU A 28 -2.99 -9.22 1.78
N GLU A 29 -3.32 -8.45 2.81
CA GLU A 29 -3.28 -8.89 4.21
C GLU A 29 -4.35 -9.94 4.53
N ASP A 30 -5.52 -9.84 3.91
CA ASP A 30 -6.67 -10.71 4.20
C ASP A 30 -6.80 -11.87 3.21
N THR A 31 -6.18 -11.79 2.02
CA THR A 31 -6.31 -12.81 0.98
C THR A 31 -4.97 -13.40 0.55
N LEU A 32 -4.06 -12.58 -0.01
CA LEU A 32 -2.82 -13.09 -0.59
C LEU A 32 -1.87 -13.68 0.46
N PHE A 33 -1.61 -12.95 1.55
CA PHE A 33 -0.66 -13.38 2.57
C PHE A 33 -1.13 -14.65 3.30
N PRO A 34 -2.41 -14.80 3.70
CA PRO A 34 -2.89 -16.05 4.27
C PRO A 34 -2.77 -17.23 3.30
N ALA A 35 -3.08 -17.04 2.02
CA ALA A 35 -2.95 -18.09 1.00
C ALA A 35 -1.49 -18.51 0.82
N PHE A 36 -0.57 -17.55 0.73
CA PHE A 36 0.86 -17.78 0.65
C PHE A 36 1.39 -18.51 1.89
N GLU A 37 1.04 -18.06 3.09
CA GLU A 37 1.45 -18.65 4.35
C GLU A 37 0.93 -20.08 4.52
N ALA A 38 -0.32 -20.35 4.10
CA ALA A 38 -0.90 -21.68 4.12
C ALA A 38 -0.20 -22.63 3.12
N ALA A 39 0.15 -22.15 1.93
CA ALA A 39 0.80 -22.96 0.90
C ALA A 39 2.27 -23.28 1.22
N THR A 40 2.97 -22.35 1.87
CA THR A 40 4.43 -22.44 2.11
C THR A 40 4.81 -22.81 3.54
N GLY A 41 3.91 -22.58 4.50
CA GLY A 41 4.23 -22.62 5.94
C GLY A 41 5.09 -21.44 6.43
N MET A 42 5.44 -20.49 5.55
CA MET A 42 6.33 -19.37 5.86
C MET A 42 5.56 -18.23 6.54
N THR A 43 5.39 -18.31 7.86
CA THR A 43 4.71 -17.26 8.65
C THR A 43 5.65 -16.16 9.15
N GLN A 44 6.96 -16.34 8.98
CA GLN A 44 7.99 -15.34 9.26
C GLN A 44 8.77 -15.13 7.97
N GLY A 45 8.97 -13.88 7.56
CA GLY A 45 9.63 -13.55 6.28
C GLY A 45 8.85 -12.52 5.45
N PRO A 46 8.67 -12.74 4.13
CA PRO A 46 8.15 -11.72 3.21
C PRO A 46 6.86 -11.05 3.67
N THR A 47 5.83 -11.83 4.03
CA THR A 47 4.52 -11.30 4.45
C THR A 47 4.55 -10.55 5.78
N GLN A 48 5.52 -10.83 6.66
CA GLN A 48 5.73 -10.08 7.90
C GLN A 48 6.36 -8.71 7.62
N VAL A 49 7.31 -8.66 6.67
CA VAL A 49 7.94 -7.41 6.24
C VAL A 49 6.92 -6.50 5.56
N MET A 50 6.08 -7.04 4.67
CA MET A 50 5.01 -6.27 4.01
C MET A 50 4.04 -5.67 5.04
N ARG A 51 3.51 -6.44 5.99
CA ARG A 51 2.64 -5.93 7.07
C ARG A 51 3.30 -4.87 7.94
N MET A 52 4.62 -4.91 8.12
CA MET A 52 5.35 -3.86 8.83
C MET A 52 5.38 -2.57 8.00
N GLU A 53 5.67 -2.66 6.71
CA GLU A 53 5.71 -1.53 5.80
C GLU A 53 4.32 -0.91 5.59
N HIS A 54 3.26 -1.71 5.45
CA HIS A 54 1.89 -1.20 5.37
C HIS A 54 1.55 -0.36 6.61
N ARG A 55 1.91 -0.81 7.82
CA ARG A 55 1.70 -0.02 9.04
C ARG A 55 2.47 1.29 9.03
N GLN A 56 3.68 1.31 8.47
CA GLN A 56 4.46 2.55 8.31
C GLN A 56 3.80 3.48 7.29
N MET A 57 3.37 2.96 6.14
CA MET A 57 2.66 3.72 5.12
C MET A 57 1.36 4.33 5.65
N ARG A 58 0.55 3.55 6.39
CA ARG A 58 -0.65 4.04 7.09
C ARG A 58 -0.34 5.20 8.04
N GLY A 59 0.78 5.11 8.77
CA GLY A 59 1.25 6.20 9.62
C GLY A 59 1.60 7.47 8.84
N LEU A 60 2.21 7.34 7.66
CA LEU A 60 2.55 8.47 6.79
C LEU A 60 1.30 9.07 6.14
N MET A 61 0.36 8.25 5.68
CA MET A 61 -0.93 8.70 5.14
C MET A 61 -1.73 9.47 6.21
N ALA A 62 -1.73 9.00 7.45
CA ALA A 62 -2.37 9.72 8.57
C ALA A 62 -1.68 11.07 8.84
N GLN A 63 -0.35 11.15 8.77
CA GLN A 63 0.39 12.42 8.88
C GLN A 63 0.04 13.38 7.74
N MET A 64 -0.07 12.88 6.51
CA MET A 64 -0.50 13.69 5.36
C MET A 64 -1.92 14.24 5.56
N GLN A 65 -2.86 13.41 6.02
CA GLN A 65 -4.24 13.84 6.34
C GLN A 65 -4.28 14.89 7.45
N GLN A 66 -3.46 14.74 8.49
CA GLN A 66 -3.36 15.72 9.57
C GLN A 66 -2.79 17.06 9.05
N ALA A 67 -1.65 17.01 8.35
CA ALA A 67 -1.00 18.19 7.78
C ALA A 67 -1.93 18.92 6.81
N TRP A 68 -2.74 18.18 6.04
CA TRP A 68 -3.78 18.75 5.19
C TRP A 68 -4.84 19.52 5.99
N ALA A 69 -5.35 18.92 7.07
CA ALA A 69 -6.36 19.55 7.94
C ALA A 69 -5.82 20.82 8.60
N GLU A 70 -4.54 20.84 8.95
CA GLU A 70 -3.83 21.98 9.56
C GLU A 70 -3.35 23.02 8.52
N ARG A 71 -3.48 22.71 7.21
CA ARG A 71 -2.92 23.48 6.09
C ARG A 71 -1.40 23.68 6.19
N ASP A 72 -0.71 22.70 6.77
CA ASP A 72 0.74 22.65 6.85
C ASP A 72 1.31 21.98 5.60
N GLY A 73 1.70 22.79 4.62
CA GLY A 73 2.26 22.30 3.37
C GLY A 73 3.65 21.69 3.50
N GLU A 74 4.44 22.10 4.50
CA GLU A 74 5.79 21.56 4.70
C GLU A 74 5.72 20.16 5.31
N ALA A 75 4.90 19.99 6.36
CA ALA A 75 4.65 18.68 6.95
C ALA A 75 4.01 17.71 5.95
N PHE A 76 3.06 18.20 5.13
CA PHE A 76 2.46 17.38 4.07
C PHE A 76 3.51 16.90 3.06
N ALA A 77 4.35 17.80 2.54
CA ALA A 77 5.36 17.47 1.56
C ALA A 77 6.39 16.47 2.10
N GLY A 78 6.85 16.64 3.35
CA GLY A 78 7.81 15.74 3.97
C GLY A 78 7.26 14.32 4.20
N ALA A 79 5.99 14.21 4.63
CA ALA A 79 5.33 12.92 4.77
C ALA A 79 5.10 12.25 3.40
N ALA A 80 4.71 13.01 2.38
CA ALA A 80 4.50 12.52 1.02
C ALA A 80 5.80 12.00 0.36
N GLU A 81 6.92 12.71 0.52
CA GLU A 81 8.22 12.29 0.00
C GLU A 81 8.68 10.98 0.66
N THR A 82 8.53 10.89 1.98
CA THR A 82 8.87 9.68 2.73
C THR A 82 8.00 8.50 2.29
N LEU A 83 6.70 8.73 2.09
CA LEU A 83 5.76 7.72 1.62
C LEU A 83 6.14 7.22 0.22
N LEU A 84 6.46 8.13 -0.71
CA LEU A 84 6.87 7.79 -2.07
C LEU A 84 8.09 6.87 -2.08
N ILE A 85 9.12 7.19 -1.29
CA ILE A 85 10.34 6.37 -1.22
C ILE A 85 10.02 4.99 -0.64
N LEU A 86 9.21 4.93 0.43
CA LEU A 86 8.81 3.67 1.04
C LEU A 86 7.99 2.81 0.08
N MET A 87 7.04 3.38 -0.65
CA MET A 87 6.25 2.69 -1.67
C MET A 87 7.13 2.11 -2.78
N GLN A 88 8.11 2.87 -3.28
CA GLN A 88 9.04 2.35 -4.29
C GLN A 88 9.83 1.14 -3.78
N GLN A 89 10.30 1.19 -2.53
CA GLN A 89 11.03 0.07 -1.91
C GLN A 89 10.14 -1.15 -1.67
N HIS A 90 8.90 -0.91 -1.27
CA HIS A 90 7.89 -1.92 -1.04
C HIS A 90 7.49 -2.63 -2.33
N ASN A 91 7.13 -1.88 -3.38
CA ASN A 91 6.77 -2.44 -4.69
C ASN A 91 7.91 -3.26 -5.29
N MET A 92 9.18 -2.85 -5.11
CA MET A 92 10.31 -3.66 -5.53
C MET A 92 10.37 -5.02 -4.82
N LYS A 93 9.95 -5.13 -3.55
CA LYS A 93 9.91 -6.40 -2.83
C LYS A 93 8.73 -7.25 -3.27
N GLU A 94 7.57 -6.65 -3.50
CA GLU A 94 6.42 -7.35 -4.06
C GLU A 94 6.78 -7.98 -5.41
N GLU A 95 7.19 -7.15 -6.37
CA GLU A 95 7.45 -7.55 -7.76
C GLU A 95 8.61 -8.53 -7.92
N ASN A 96 9.71 -8.33 -7.16
CA ASN A 96 10.92 -9.14 -7.36
C ASN A 96 11.05 -10.32 -6.39
N ILE A 97 10.23 -10.37 -5.33
CA ILE A 97 10.35 -11.40 -4.29
C ILE A 97 9.00 -12.05 -4.02
N LEU A 98 8.01 -11.30 -3.55
CA LEU A 98 6.76 -11.88 -3.05
C LEU A 98 5.93 -12.51 -4.17
N TYR A 99 5.60 -11.77 -5.22
CA TYR A 99 4.76 -12.28 -6.32
C TYR A 99 5.41 -13.47 -7.03
N PRO A 100 6.72 -13.47 -7.36
CA PRO A 100 7.38 -14.65 -7.90
C PRO A 100 7.32 -15.88 -6.97
N MET A 101 7.34 -15.69 -5.65
CA MET A 101 7.18 -16.80 -4.70
C MET A 101 5.74 -17.29 -4.65
N CYS A 102 4.76 -16.38 -4.71
CA CYS A 102 3.34 -16.72 -4.82
C CYS A 102 3.07 -17.53 -6.09
N ASP A 103 3.54 -17.12 -7.25
CA ASP A 103 3.33 -17.86 -8.51
C ASP A 103 3.89 -19.30 -8.47
N GLN A 104 4.97 -19.52 -7.73
CA GLN A 104 5.61 -20.83 -7.61
C GLN A 104 4.85 -21.79 -6.65
N HIS A 105 4.16 -21.27 -5.64
CA HIS A 105 3.62 -22.05 -4.53
C HIS A 105 2.10 -21.99 -4.41
N VAL A 106 1.49 -20.89 -4.87
CA VAL A 106 0.05 -20.65 -4.91
C VAL A 106 -0.40 -20.93 -6.34
N MET A 107 -0.45 -22.21 -6.72
CA MET A 107 -1.05 -22.60 -8.01
C MET A 107 -2.55 -22.33 -7.98
N VAL A 108 -2.94 -21.36 -8.80
CA VAL A 108 -4.27 -20.84 -9.13
C VAL A 108 -5.43 -21.83 -8.94
N ASP A 109 -6.24 -21.58 -7.91
CA ASP A 109 -7.71 -21.64 -7.98
C ASP A 109 -8.31 -20.32 -7.43
N ILE A 110 -7.59 -19.22 -7.66
CA ILE A 110 -7.96 -17.85 -7.28
C ILE A 110 -8.09 -16.96 -8.53
N GLY A 111 -8.42 -17.59 -9.67
CA GLY A 111 -8.47 -16.96 -11.00
C GLY A 111 -9.46 -15.81 -11.15
N GLU A 112 -10.30 -15.56 -10.13
CA GLU A 112 -11.28 -14.48 -10.13
C GLU A 112 -11.00 -13.37 -9.10
N GLN A 113 -10.11 -13.57 -8.11
CA GLN A 113 -9.78 -12.53 -7.09
C GLN A 113 -8.36 -11.94 -7.26
N VAL A 114 -7.38 -12.72 -7.74
CA VAL A 114 -6.01 -12.21 -7.98
C VAL A 114 -5.95 -11.34 -9.24
N GLY A 115 -6.84 -11.58 -10.21
CA GLY A 115 -6.98 -10.70 -11.38
C GLY A 115 -7.35 -9.25 -11.01
N THR A 116 -7.93 -9.06 -9.82
CA THR A 116 -8.19 -7.73 -9.25
C THR A 116 -6.99 -7.21 -8.45
N ALA A 117 -6.27 -8.07 -7.71
CA ALA A 117 -5.05 -7.72 -6.97
C ALA A 117 -3.92 -7.22 -7.89
N LEU A 118 -3.67 -7.89 -9.02
CA LEU A 118 -2.69 -7.43 -10.02
C LEU A 118 -3.13 -6.14 -10.74
N HIS A 119 -4.44 -5.82 -10.72
CA HIS A 119 -4.97 -4.58 -11.29
C HIS A 119 -4.93 -3.41 -10.30
N CYS A 120 -4.67 -3.68 -9.01
CA CYS A 120 -4.41 -2.64 -8.00
C CYS A 120 -2.93 -2.24 -7.93
N ALA A 121 -2.00 -3.04 -8.48
CA ALA A 121 -0.56 -2.79 -8.47
C ALA A 121 -0.02 -2.06 -9.74
N ALA A 122 -0.87 -1.83 -10.75
CA ALA A 122 -0.51 -1.20 -12.03
C ALA A 122 -1.17 0.18 -12.23
#